data_AF-A0AAU1KUZ6-F1
#
_entry.id   AF-A0AAU1KUZ6-F1
#
_cell.length_a   1.000
_cell.length_b   1.000
_cell.length_c   1.000
_cell.angle_alpha   90.00
_cell.angle_beta   90.00
_cell.angle_gamma   90.00
#
_symmetry.space_group_name_H-M   'P 1'
#
loop_
_entity.id
_entity.type
_entity.pdbx_description
1 polymer ?
#
loop_
_entity_poly.entity_id
_entity_poly.type
_entity_poly.pdbx_seq_one_letter_code
_entity_poly.pdbx_strand_id
1 'polypeptide(L)'
;MTSHPRRPSRRSVFSAALVLGAATVLPAAASGAARAATGSRRSGGRDGATAPPITDCEGWSAREPSEDVVVLDTRPQRIIVHHTASANVTDYSRERAHALARAVQRYHMDTQGWIDTGQHFTVSRGAFVLEGRHHSLAALESGDRLVRGAHCVGQNNVAVGIENEGTYTAVEPPEAQFSALADLCAHVCRQYDVAPSEIYGHRDFNSTACPGDRLYAMLPRLRQDVARRLGSTQPVGLPRWPVNLPVDWSANPEAAARSLAEYLPPGLLDPVGSR
;
A
#
# COMPACT_ATOMS: atom_id res chain seq x y z
N MET A 1 45.79 -31.38 42.57
CA MET A 1 44.59 -31.92 41.89
C MET A 1 43.79 -30.75 41.36
N THR A 2 43.92 -30.49 40.07
CA THR A 2 43.29 -29.39 39.33
C THR A 2 41.97 -29.86 38.73
N SER A 3 40.86 -29.17 38.97
CA SER A 3 39.63 -29.34 38.20
C SER A 3 39.10 -27.99 37.73
N HIS A 4 39.13 -27.81 36.42
CA HIS A 4 38.46 -26.74 35.67
C HIS A 4 37.14 -27.27 35.07
N PRO A 5 36.25 -26.39 34.58
CA PRO A 5 34.82 -26.44 34.81
C PRO A 5 34.03 -27.18 33.71
N ARG A 6 32.78 -27.56 34.00
CA ARG A 6 31.81 -27.95 32.97
C ARG A 6 30.64 -26.96 32.94
N ARG A 7 30.52 -26.25 31.81
CA ARG A 7 29.34 -25.48 31.40
C ARG A 7 28.14 -26.43 31.19
N PRO A 8 26.91 -26.06 31.56
CA PRO A 8 25.72 -26.77 31.11
C PRO A 8 25.37 -26.40 29.66
N SER A 9 25.10 -27.43 28.86
CA SER A 9 24.68 -27.36 27.46
C SER A 9 23.21 -26.98 27.30
N ARG A 10 22.91 -26.12 26.32
CA ARG A 10 21.55 -25.87 25.83
C ARG A 10 21.06 -27.08 25.02
N ARG A 11 20.17 -27.88 25.61
CA ARG A 11 19.23 -28.76 24.89
C ARG A 11 17.96 -28.90 25.72
N SER A 12 16.89 -28.29 25.26
CA SER A 12 15.54 -28.72 25.61
C SER A 12 14.67 -28.52 24.38
N VAL A 13 14.46 -29.64 23.70
CA VAL A 13 13.36 -29.89 22.80
C VAL A 13 12.15 -30.15 23.70
N PHE A 14 11.04 -29.44 23.50
CA PHE A 14 9.76 -29.85 24.04
C PHE A 14 8.77 -30.00 22.90
N SER A 15 8.56 -31.25 22.51
CA SER A 15 7.32 -31.73 21.94
C SER A 15 6.35 -31.97 23.10
N ALA A 16 5.16 -31.39 23.04
CA ALA A 16 4.01 -31.88 23.78
C ALA A 16 2.77 -31.70 22.91
N ALA A 17 2.24 -32.83 22.45
CA ALA A 17 1.02 -32.94 21.69
C ALA A 17 -0.15 -33.27 22.63
N LEU A 18 -1.31 -32.66 22.30
CA LEU A 18 -2.70 -33.14 22.43
C LEU A 18 -3.27 -33.45 23.83
N VAL A 19 -4.47 -32.94 24.14
CA VAL A 19 -5.75 -33.66 23.94
C VAL A 19 -6.94 -32.68 23.98
N LEU A 20 -7.90 -33.00 23.11
CA LEU A 20 -9.26 -32.51 22.85
C LEU A 20 -10.06 -31.99 24.06
N GLY A 21 -10.82 -30.91 23.79
CA GLY A 21 -12.09 -30.60 24.44
C GLY A 21 -13.05 -29.99 23.41
N ALA A 22 -14.00 -30.79 22.93
CA ALA A 22 -15.05 -30.35 22.02
C ALA A 22 -16.17 -29.63 22.81
N ALA A 23 -16.50 -28.41 22.41
CA ALA A 23 -17.75 -27.76 22.75
C ALA A 23 -18.29 -27.07 21.49
N THR A 24 -19.30 -27.70 20.90
CA THR A 24 -20.12 -27.17 19.82
C THR A 24 -21.06 -26.12 20.38
N VAL A 25 -20.92 -24.87 19.94
CA VAL A 25 -21.96 -23.85 20.07
C VAL A 25 -22.27 -23.34 18.67
N LEU A 26 -23.53 -23.50 18.27
CA LEU A 26 -24.09 -23.14 16.97
C LEU A 26 -23.97 -21.62 16.70
N PRO A 27 -23.68 -21.19 15.47
CA PRO A 27 -23.75 -19.78 15.11
C PRO A 27 -25.21 -19.37 14.85
N ALA A 28 -25.69 -18.38 15.60
CA ALA A 28 -26.88 -17.63 15.23
C ALA A 28 -26.53 -16.73 14.04
N ALA A 29 -27.09 -17.06 12.87
CA ALA A 29 -27.01 -16.23 11.68
C ALA A 29 -27.81 -14.93 11.88
N ALA A 30 -27.12 -13.84 12.14
CA ALA A 30 -27.67 -12.51 11.94
C ALA A 30 -27.46 -12.12 10.48
N SER A 31 -28.50 -12.33 9.66
CA SER A 31 -28.59 -11.86 8.28
C SER A 31 -28.64 -10.33 8.26
N GLY A 32 -27.47 -9.69 8.33
CA GLY A 32 -27.31 -8.27 8.04
C GLY A 32 -27.30 -8.07 6.53
N ALA A 33 -28.46 -7.77 5.95
CA ALA A 33 -28.57 -7.40 4.55
C ALA A 33 -27.72 -6.13 4.29
N ALA A 34 -26.65 -6.27 3.50
CA ALA A 34 -25.96 -5.14 2.91
C ALA A 34 -26.96 -4.39 2.02
N ARG A 35 -27.41 -3.21 2.45
CA ARG A 35 -28.15 -2.30 1.57
C ARG A 35 -27.16 -1.79 0.53
N ALA A 36 -27.25 -2.31 -0.67
CA ALA A 36 -26.70 -1.66 -1.85
C ALA A 36 -27.30 -0.25 -1.92
N ALA A 37 -26.46 0.78 -1.80
CA ALA A 37 -26.85 2.15 -2.08
C ALA A 37 -27.06 2.29 -3.59
N THR A 38 -28.29 2.07 -4.04
CA THR A 38 -28.74 2.38 -5.40
C THR A 38 -28.93 3.88 -5.55
N GLY A 39 -27.83 4.58 -5.79
CA GLY A 39 -27.82 5.98 -6.23
C GLY A 39 -27.48 6.09 -7.72
N SER A 40 -28.28 5.50 -8.60
CA SER A 40 -28.13 5.71 -10.04
C SER A 40 -28.78 7.05 -10.42
N ARG A 41 -27.95 8.08 -10.59
CA ARG A 41 -28.29 9.23 -11.44
C ARG A 41 -27.61 9.04 -12.79
N ARG A 42 -28.40 8.69 -13.80
CA ARG A 42 -28.03 8.84 -15.20
C ARG A 42 -28.05 10.34 -15.55
N SER A 43 -26.93 10.87 -16.00
CA SER A 43 -26.92 12.01 -16.91
C SER A 43 -25.93 11.70 -18.04
N GLY A 44 -26.47 11.57 -19.25
CA GLY A 44 -25.69 11.41 -20.46
C GLY A 44 -24.90 12.68 -20.77
N GLY A 45 -23.65 12.47 -21.15
CA GLY A 45 -22.72 13.47 -21.68
C GLY A 45 -21.44 12.72 -22.01
N ARG A 46 -20.91 12.90 -23.22
CA ARG A 46 -19.61 12.35 -23.62
C ARG A 46 -18.54 13.14 -22.88
N ASP A 47 -18.09 12.73 -21.68
CA ASP A 47 -16.86 13.25 -21.02
C ASP A 47 -16.59 12.59 -19.65
N GLY A 48 -15.32 12.31 -19.35
CA GLY A 48 -14.71 12.35 -18.00
C GLY A 48 -15.10 11.30 -16.95
N ALA A 49 -14.21 10.36 -16.64
CA ALA A 49 -14.26 9.68 -15.33
C ALA A 49 -14.05 10.73 -14.23
N THR A 50 -15.02 10.89 -13.34
CA THR A 50 -14.93 11.78 -12.18
C THR A 50 -13.79 11.33 -11.27
N ALA A 51 -13.03 12.28 -10.72
CA ALA A 51 -11.96 11.99 -9.76
C ALA A 51 -12.48 11.09 -8.61
N PRO A 52 -11.73 10.06 -8.19
CA PRO A 52 -12.14 9.24 -7.06
C PRO A 52 -12.19 10.09 -5.79
N PRO A 53 -13.13 9.84 -4.86
CA PRO A 53 -13.14 10.54 -3.58
C PRO A 53 -11.90 10.14 -2.77
N ILE A 54 -11.09 11.13 -2.38
CA ILE A 54 -9.90 10.96 -1.56
C ILE A 54 -10.15 11.63 -0.21
N THR A 55 -9.92 10.90 0.88
CA THR A 55 -9.94 11.49 2.23
C THR A 55 -8.56 12.10 2.49
N ASP A 56 -8.49 13.40 2.68
CA ASP A 56 -7.26 14.14 2.98
C ASP A 56 -6.73 13.84 4.40
N CYS A 57 -5.52 14.34 4.69
CA CYS A 57 -4.87 14.16 5.99
C CYS A 57 -5.74 14.64 7.16
N GLU A 58 -6.44 15.78 7.01
CA GLU A 58 -7.37 16.26 8.03
C GLU A 58 -8.53 15.28 8.25
N GLY A 59 -9.13 14.78 7.17
CA GLY A 59 -10.30 13.90 7.18
C GLY A 59 -10.07 12.55 7.87
N TRP A 60 -8.85 12.03 7.88
CA TRP A 60 -8.49 10.82 8.66
C TRP A 60 -7.80 11.13 10.00
N SER A 61 -7.65 12.40 10.34
CA SER A 61 -7.02 12.91 11.56
C SER A 61 -5.54 12.54 11.64
N ALA A 62 -4.80 12.91 10.60
CA ALA A 62 -3.35 12.89 10.60
C ALA A 62 -2.79 13.76 11.73
N ARG A 63 -1.67 13.33 12.30
CA ARG A 63 -0.80 14.27 13.02
C ARG A 63 0.03 15.06 12.01
N GLU A 64 0.46 16.24 12.41
CA GLU A 64 1.39 17.06 11.64
C GLU A 64 2.69 16.30 11.32
N PRO A 65 3.30 16.54 10.15
CA PRO A 65 4.63 16.04 9.85
C PRO A 65 5.66 16.65 10.81
N SER A 66 6.74 15.92 11.10
CA SER A 66 7.75 16.39 12.07
C SER A 66 8.68 17.49 11.53
N GLU A 67 8.66 17.68 10.21
CA GLU A 67 9.37 18.73 9.46
C GLU A 67 8.53 19.10 8.23
N ASP A 68 8.84 20.24 7.60
CA ASP A 68 8.17 20.67 6.38
C ASP A 68 8.32 19.63 5.26
N VAL A 69 7.20 19.30 4.60
CA VAL A 69 7.26 18.45 3.42
C VAL A 69 7.93 19.18 2.26
N VAL A 70 8.71 18.44 1.48
CA VAL A 70 9.33 18.98 0.26
C VAL A 70 8.37 18.78 -0.90
N VAL A 71 7.91 19.88 -1.49
CA VAL A 71 7.12 19.89 -2.74
C VAL A 71 8.04 20.27 -3.89
N LEU A 72 8.06 19.45 -4.92
CA LEU A 72 8.88 19.61 -6.12
C LEU A 72 8.03 20.26 -7.22
N ASP A 73 8.59 21.27 -7.90
CA ASP A 73 7.99 21.92 -9.08
C ASP A 73 8.21 21.05 -10.35
N THR A 74 7.90 19.76 -10.24
CA THR A 74 8.04 18.77 -11.31
C THR A 74 6.89 17.78 -11.26
N ARG A 75 6.49 17.27 -12.43
CA ARG A 75 5.54 16.16 -12.52
C ARG A 75 6.20 14.81 -12.22
N PRO A 76 5.48 13.87 -11.60
CA PRO A 76 5.92 12.49 -11.54
C PRO A 76 5.97 11.89 -12.94
N GLN A 77 6.87 10.93 -13.12
CA GLN A 77 7.06 10.20 -14.37
C GLN A 77 6.36 8.83 -14.33
N ARG A 78 6.04 8.32 -13.14
CA ARG A 78 5.52 6.96 -12.94
C ARG A 78 4.72 6.80 -11.65
N ILE A 79 4.01 5.69 -11.56
CA ILE A 79 3.30 5.23 -10.37
C ILE A 79 3.98 3.97 -9.86
N ILE A 80 4.22 3.87 -8.55
CA ILE A 80 4.74 2.67 -7.89
C ILE A 80 3.70 2.13 -6.93
N VAL A 81 3.25 0.92 -7.22
CA VAL A 81 2.26 0.17 -6.45
C VAL A 81 2.96 -0.60 -5.33
N HIS A 82 2.46 -0.40 -4.12
CA HIS A 82 2.90 -1.09 -2.91
C HIS A 82 1.75 -1.90 -2.31
N HIS A 83 2.11 -2.88 -1.47
CA HIS A 83 1.24 -3.32 -0.41
C HIS A 83 1.74 -2.77 0.93
N THR A 84 0.88 -2.73 1.94
CA THR A 84 1.29 -2.35 3.31
C THR A 84 2.00 -3.49 4.07
N ALA A 85 1.89 -4.72 3.56
CA ALA A 85 2.23 -5.97 4.26
C ALA A 85 1.52 -6.15 5.62
N SER A 86 0.40 -5.46 5.83
CA SER A 86 -0.45 -5.66 7.01
C SER A 86 -1.27 -6.94 6.90
N ALA A 87 -1.94 -7.32 7.99
CA ALA A 87 -2.95 -8.37 7.97
C ALA A 87 -4.06 -8.06 6.96
N ASN A 88 -4.55 -9.09 6.26
CA ASN A 88 -5.69 -9.00 5.36
C ASN A 88 -7.01 -9.01 6.16
N VAL A 89 -7.39 -7.87 6.72
CA VAL A 89 -8.60 -7.75 7.54
C VAL A 89 -9.88 -7.91 6.73
N THR A 90 -10.97 -8.26 7.41
CA THR A 90 -12.33 -8.34 6.84
C THR A 90 -13.25 -7.22 7.32
N ASP A 91 -12.73 -6.29 8.12
CA ASP A 91 -13.39 -5.03 8.42
C ASP A 91 -13.13 -4.06 7.26
N TYR A 92 -14.17 -3.81 6.47
CA TYR A 92 -14.13 -2.96 5.28
C TYR A 92 -14.68 -1.55 5.55
N SER A 93 -14.77 -1.13 6.81
CA SER A 93 -15.30 0.17 7.21
C SER A 93 -14.36 1.34 6.91
N ARG A 94 -14.93 2.55 6.86
CA ARG A 94 -14.14 3.79 6.71
C ARG A 94 -13.29 4.06 7.95
N GLU A 95 -13.86 3.79 9.11
CA GLU A 95 -13.20 3.91 10.41
C GLU A 95 -11.95 3.04 10.46
N ARG A 96 -12.03 1.82 9.91
CA ARG A 96 -10.88 0.93 9.76
C ARG A 96 -9.82 1.51 8.83
N ALA A 97 -10.22 2.06 7.69
CA ALA A 97 -9.30 2.70 6.74
C ALA A 97 -8.56 3.88 7.39
N HIS A 98 -9.25 4.72 8.16
CA HIS A 98 -8.63 5.83 8.89
C HIS A 98 -7.70 5.32 10.00
N ALA A 99 -8.08 4.24 10.70
CA ALA A 99 -7.24 3.61 11.72
C ALA A 99 -5.94 3.05 11.13
N LEU A 100 -5.99 2.44 9.95
CA LEU A 100 -4.82 2.03 9.18
C LEU A 100 -3.92 3.23 8.88
N ALA A 101 -4.45 4.30 8.28
CA ALA A 101 -3.66 5.48 7.92
C ALA A 101 -2.91 6.07 9.11
N ARG A 102 -3.59 6.25 10.25
CA ARG A 102 -2.94 6.70 11.50
C ARG A 102 -1.86 5.74 11.99
N ALA A 103 -2.05 4.43 11.83
CA ALA A 103 -1.09 3.45 12.29
C ALA A 103 0.15 3.40 11.40
N VAL A 104 -0.02 3.51 10.08
CA VAL A 104 1.06 3.70 9.12
C VAL A 104 1.85 4.95 9.46
N GLN A 105 1.19 6.08 9.72
CA GLN A 105 1.84 7.33 10.10
C GLN A 105 2.60 7.24 11.43
N ARG A 106 2.03 6.59 12.45
CA ARG A 106 2.73 6.32 13.70
C ARG A 106 4.00 5.51 13.46
N TYR A 107 3.90 4.40 12.75
CA TYR A 107 5.05 3.55 12.46
C TYR A 107 6.15 4.30 11.68
N HIS A 108 5.77 5.04 10.63
CA HIS A 108 6.74 5.76 9.81
C HIS A 108 7.48 6.86 10.59
N MET A 109 6.82 7.65 11.44
CA MET A 109 7.55 8.71 12.15
C MET A 109 8.12 8.26 13.50
N ASP A 110 7.43 7.39 14.25
CA ASP A 110 7.90 6.97 15.59
C ASP A 110 8.95 5.87 15.51
N THR A 111 8.82 4.95 14.55
CA THR A 111 9.71 3.79 14.43
C THR A 111 10.77 3.98 13.34
N GLN A 112 10.40 4.53 12.18
CA GLN A 112 11.33 4.75 11.07
C GLN A 112 11.98 6.14 11.07
N GLY A 113 11.50 7.07 11.90
CA GLY A 113 12.04 8.44 11.99
C GLY A 113 11.80 9.28 10.74
N TRP A 114 10.84 8.90 9.89
CA TRP A 114 10.46 9.70 8.73
C TRP A 114 9.64 10.91 9.15
N ILE A 115 9.68 11.97 8.34
CA ILE A 115 8.94 13.20 8.68
C ILE A 115 7.42 13.01 8.63
N ASP A 116 6.94 12.01 7.89
CA ASP A 116 5.54 11.67 7.69
C ASP A 116 5.44 10.26 7.07
N THR A 117 4.25 9.83 6.65
CA THR A 117 4.09 8.64 5.83
C THR A 117 4.95 8.68 4.56
N GLY A 118 5.41 7.51 4.08
CA GLY A 118 6.32 7.43 2.94
C GLY A 118 5.62 7.52 1.59
N GLN A 119 4.39 7.03 1.51
CA GLN A 119 3.55 6.96 0.32
C GLN A 119 2.69 8.22 0.15
N HIS A 120 2.25 8.48 -1.08
CA HIS A 120 1.38 9.62 -1.37
C HIS A 120 -0.08 9.30 -1.11
N PHE A 121 -0.49 8.06 -1.39
CA PHE A 121 -1.87 7.62 -1.22
C PHE A 121 -1.92 6.19 -0.70
N THR A 122 -3.01 5.86 0.00
CA THR A 122 -3.32 4.51 0.46
C THR A 122 -4.72 4.13 -0.02
N VAL A 123 -4.86 2.90 -0.55
CA VAL A 123 -6.15 2.28 -0.86
C VAL A 123 -6.41 1.18 0.15
N SER A 124 -7.40 1.39 1.01
CA SER A 124 -7.83 0.41 2.02
C SER A 124 -8.51 -0.80 1.37
N ARG A 125 -8.60 -1.92 2.10
CA ARG A 125 -9.33 -3.11 1.65
C ARG A 125 -10.83 -2.84 1.44
N GLY A 126 -11.37 -1.84 2.14
CA GLY A 126 -12.74 -1.32 1.98
C GLY A 126 -12.91 -0.36 0.79
N ALA A 127 -11.90 -0.21 -0.07
CA ALA A 127 -11.89 0.64 -1.25
C ALA A 127 -11.99 2.16 -0.97
N PHE A 128 -11.70 2.59 0.26
CA PHE A 128 -11.47 4.01 0.58
C PHE A 128 -10.06 4.40 0.17
N VAL A 129 -9.94 5.51 -0.55
CA VAL A 129 -8.66 6.15 -0.89
C VAL A 129 -8.38 7.26 0.11
N LEU A 130 -7.17 7.26 0.67
CA LEU A 130 -6.72 8.29 1.60
C LEU A 130 -5.44 8.93 1.08
N GLU A 131 -5.30 10.23 1.30
CA GLU A 131 -4.01 10.91 1.25
C GLU A 131 -3.08 10.32 2.31
N GLY A 132 -1.84 10.04 1.94
CA GLY A 132 -0.79 9.60 2.85
C GLY A 132 0.05 10.80 3.27
N ARG A 133 1.11 11.07 2.51
CA ARG A 133 2.05 12.14 2.83
C ARG A 133 1.39 13.50 2.62
N HIS A 134 1.50 14.40 3.59
CA HIS A 134 0.83 15.70 3.56
C HIS A 134 1.10 16.45 2.25
N HIS A 135 0.06 17.16 1.77
CA HIS A 135 0.03 17.92 0.53
C HIS A 135 0.05 17.09 -0.76
N SER A 136 -0.01 15.76 -0.69
CA SER A 136 -0.06 14.91 -1.90
C SER A 136 -1.35 15.10 -2.68
N LEU A 137 -2.50 15.30 -2.00
CA LEU A 137 -3.77 15.56 -2.67
C LEU A 137 -3.73 16.91 -3.39
N ALA A 138 -3.31 17.97 -2.69
CA ALA A 138 -3.17 19.30 -3.28
C ALA A 138 -2.17 19.31 -4.46
N ALA A 139 -1.05 18.57 -4.36
CA ALA A 139 -0.11 18.41 -5.45
C ALA A 139 -0.73 17.68 -6.65
N LEU A 140 -1.51 16.62 -6.43
CA LEU A 140 -2.24 15.90 -7.47
C LEU A 140 -3.26 16.79 -8.17
N GLU A 141 -4.02 17.60 -7.42
CA GLU A 141 -5.00 18.53 -7.95
C GLU A 141 -4.37 19.65 -8.78
N SER A 142 -3.14 20.07 -8.45
CA SER A 142 -2.39 21.04 -9.25
C SER A 142 -1.92 20.47 -10.60
N GLY A 143 -1.65 19.16 -10.67
CA GLY A 143 -1.21 18.47 -11.89
C GLY A 143 0.21 18.83 -12.36
N ASP A 144 0.95 19.67 -11.65
CA ASP A 144 2.31 20.11 -12.02
C ASP A 144 3.35 19.98 -10.91
N ARG A 145 2.95 19.57 -9.70
CA ARG A 145 3.82 19.37 -8.54
C ARG A 145 3.82 17.93 -8.03
N LEU A 146 4.90 17.55 -7.36
CA LEU A 146 5.07 16.25 -6.69
C LEU A 146 5.59 16.45 -5.27
N VAL A 147 4.97 15.83 -4.27
CA VAL A 147 5.56 15.75 -2.93
C VAL A 147 6.72 14.75 -2.96
N ARG A 148 7.88 15.06 -2.39
CA ARG A 148 8.96 14.07 -2.27
C ARG A 148 8.53 12.98 -1.28
N GLY A 149 8.40 11.75 -1.77
CA GLY A 149 8.05 10.58 -0.96
C GLY A 149 9.22 10.00 -0.13
N ALA A 150 8.95 8.91 0.56
CA ALA A 150 9.95 8.03 1.18
C ALA A 150 9.73 6.54 0.87
N HIS A 151 8.81 6.22 -0.04
CA HIS A 151 8.33 4.85 -0.29
C HIS A 151 9.24 3.98 -1.16
N CYS A 152 10.12 4.56 -1.99
CA CYS A 152 10.96 3.81 -2.91
C CYS A 152 12.27 4.56 -3.20
N VAL A 153 13.36 4.05 -2.61
CA VAL A 153 14.71 4.63 -2.75
C VAL A 153 15.08 4.84 -4.22
N GLY A 154 15.56 6.03 -4.56
CA GLY A 154 15.89 6.41 -5.94
C GLY A 154 14.69 6.82 -6.81
N GLN A 155 13.45 6.58 -6.36
CA GLN A 155 12.22 6.95 -7.07
C GLN A 155 11.40 8.05 -6.38
N ASN A 156 11.73 8.36 -5.12
CA ASN A 156 10.99 9.30 -4.26
C ASN A 156 10.80 10.73 -4.82
N ASN A 157 11.62 11.17 -5.78
CA ASN A 157 11.52 12.49 -6.42
C ASN A 157 10.80 12.46 -7.78
N VAL A 158 10.40 11.28 -8.27
CA VAL A 158 9.94 11.10 -9.66
C VAL A 158 8.73 10.17 -9.78
N ALA A 159 8.25 9.60 -8.67
CA ALA A 159 7.16 8.65 -8.67
C ALA A 159 6.11 8.96 -7.62
N VAL A 160 4.84 8.72 -7.96
CA VAL A 160 3.75 8.64 -6.99
C VAL A 160 3.72 7.23 -6.42
N GLY A 161 3.81 7.12 -5.09
CA GLY A 161 3.68 5.86 -4.36
C GLY A 161 2.26 5.63 -3.86
N ILE A 162 1.67 4.49 -4.21
CA ILE A 162 0.32 4.09 -3.77
C ILE A 162 0.40 2.78 -2.98
N GLU A 163 0.10 2.82 -1.68
CA GLU A 163 -0.01 1.62 -0.85
C GLU A 163 -1.39 0.99 -0.90
N ASN A 164 -1.44 -0.34 -0.99
CA ASN A 164 -2.66 -1.12 -0.88
C ASN A 164 -2.66 -1.86 0.47
N GLU A 165 -3.64 -1.57 1.33
CA GLU A 165 -3.80 -2.27 2.61
C GLU A 165 -3.82 -3.78 2.40
N GLY A 166 -3.08 -4.54 3.20
CA GLY A 166 -2.98 -6.00 3.13
C GLY A 166 -1.61 -6.54 2.71
N THR A 167 -1.52 -7.88 2.67
CA THR A 167 -0.39 -8.67 2.18
C THR A 167 -0.84 -9.55 1.02
N TYR A 168 -0.28 -9.29 -0.17
CA TYR A 168 -0.71 -9.91 -1.42
C TYR A 168 0.30 -10.89 -2.03
N THR A 169 1.06 -11.57 -1.19
CA THR A 169 2.01 -12.61 -1.64
C THR A 169 1.29 -13.87 -2.10
N ALA A 170 0.30 -14.35 -1.34
CA ALA A 170 -0.39 -15.60 -1.63
C ALA A 170 -1.84 -15.42 -2.12
N VAL A 171 -2.45 -14.26 -1.85
CA VAL A 171 -3.85 -13.95 -2.16
C VAL A 171 -3.93 -12.65 -2.95
N GLU A 172 -4.98 -12.51 -3.76
CA GLU A 172 -5.28 -11.27 -4.49
C GLU A 172 -5.96 -10.24 -3.58
N PRO A 173 -5.83 -8.93 -3.85
CA PRO A 173 -6.67 -7.91 -3.22
C PRO A 173 -8.16 -8.14 -3.53
N PRO A 174 -9.07 -7.74 -2.64
CA PRO A 174 -10.48 -7.65 -2.97
C PRO A 174 -10.70 -6.85 -4.26
N GLU A 175 -11.58 -7.34 -5.13
CA GLU A 175 -11.85 -6.71 -6.43
C GLU A 175 -12.26 -5.23 -6.29
N ALA A 176 -12.99 -4.87 -5.21
CA ALA A 176 -13.34 -3.49 -4.91
C ALA A 176 -12.10 -2.61 -4.63
N GLN A 177 -11.14 -3.11 -3.85
CA GLN A 177 -9.87 -2.42 -3.61
C GLN A 177 -9.06 -2.29 -4.90
N PHE A 178 -8.98 -3.35 -5.70
CA PHE A 178 -8.27 -3.32 -6.98
C PHE A 178 -8.91 -2.34 -7.97
N SER A 179 -10.25 -2.27 -8.02
CA SER A 179 -10.96 -1.29 -8.84
C SER A 179 -10.67 0.14 -8.38
N ALA A 180 -10.69 0.41 -7.07
CA ALA A 180 -10.36 1.73 -6.53
C ALA A 180 -8.90 2.12 -6.80
N LEU A 181 -7.96 1.17 -6.74
CA LEU A 181 -6.58 1.39 -7.18
C LEU A 181 -6.53 1.79 -8.67
N ALA A 182 -7.28 1.10 -9.53
CA ALA A 182 -7.34 1.44 -10.95
C ALA A 182 -7.98 2.81 -11.22
N ASP A 183 -9.00 3.20 -10.46
CA ASP A 183 -9.62 4.53 -10.52
C ASP A 183 -8.62 5.63 -10.10
N LEU A 184 -7.90 5.41 -8.99
CA LEU A 184 -6.85 6.32 -8.52
C LEU A 184 -5.69 6.43 -9.52
N CYS A 185 -5.16 5.31 -10.02
CA CYS A 185 -4.11 5.33 -11.03
C CYS A 185 -4.56 6.07 -12.30
N ALA A 186 -5.81 5.87 -12.75
CA ALA A 186 -6.33 6.61 -13.90
C ALA A 186 -6.46 8.11 -13.64
N HIS A 187 -6.82 8.51 -12.42
CA HIS A 187 -6.83 9.91 -12.03
C HIS A 187 -5.42 10.51 -12.04
N VAL A 188 -4.44 9.84 -11.43
CA VAL A 188 -3.02 10.25 -11.42
C VAL A 188 -2.46 10.34 -12.85
N CYS A 189 -2.69 9.33 -13.69
CA CYS A 189 -2.30 9.32 -15.10
C CYS A 189 -2.88 10.51 -15.86
N ARG A 190 -4.17 10.82 -15.65
CA ARG A 190 -4.84 11.93 -16.32
C ARG A 190 -4.31 13.29 -15.88
N GLN A 191 -4.10 13.49 -14.58
CA GLN A 191 -3.67 14.78 -14.03
C GLN A 191 -2.21 15.10 -14.42
N TYR A 192 -1.33 14.11 -14.38
CA TYR A 192 0.10 14.31 -14.61
C TYR A 192 0.59 13.94 -16.02
N ASP A 193 -0.28 13.45 -16.89
CA ASP A 193 0.08 12.89 -18.20
C ASP A 193 1.06 11.70 -18.11
N VAL A 194 0.88 10.86 -17.08
CA VAL A 194 1.66 9.62 -16.91
C VAL A 194 1.01 8.52 -17.73
N ALA A 195 1.76 7.89 -18.63
CA ALA A 195 1.25 6.80 -19.44
C ALA A 195 0.91 5.56 -18.57
N PRO A 196 -0.16 4.80 -18.87
CA PRO A 196 -0.49 3.58 -18.13
C PRO A 196 0.62 2.51 -18.13
N SER A 197 1.53 2.53 -19.12
CA SER A 197 2.72 1.67 -19.13
C SER A 197 3.70 1.99 -18.00
N GLU A 198 3.67 3.19 -17.43
CA GLU A 198 4.54 3.66 -16.35
C GLU A 198 4.00 3.34 -14.95
N ILE A 199 3.21 2.28 -14.82
CA ILE A 199 2.79 1.74 -13.52
C ILE A 199 3.67 0.53 -13.20
N TYR A 200 4.33 0.56 -12.05
CA TYR A 200 5.31 -0.45 -11.62
C TYR A 200 4.97 -0.98 -10.23
N GLY A 201 5.56 -2.12 -9.85
CA GLY A 201 5.58 -2.59 -8.46
C GLY A 201 6.83 -2.09 -7.74
N HIS A 202 6.83 -2.06 -6.41
CA HIS A 202 8.03 -1.66 -5.66
C HIS A 202 9.27 -2.51 -5.99
N ARG A 203 9.09 -3.84 -6.13
CA ARG A 203 10.17 -4.78 -6.49
C ARG A 203 10.82 -4.54 -7.86
N ASP A 204 10.21 -3.71 -8.71
CA ASP A 204 10.80 -3.28 -9.97
C ASP A 204 12.02 -2.36 -9.77
N PHE A 205 12.08 -1.71 -8.61
CA PHE A 205 13.05 -0.67 -8.30
C PHE A 205 13.91 -0.94 -7.08
N ASN A 206 13.46 -1.79 -6.15
CA ASN A 206 14.14 -2.10 -4.89
C ASN A 206 14.14 -3.62 -4.66
N SER A 207 15.11 -4.13 -3.90
CA SER A 207 15.10 -5.53 -3.46
C SER A 207 14.01 -5.75 -2.41
N THR A 208 12.82 -6.18 -2.81
CA THR A 208 11.69 -6.39 -1.88
C THR A 208 10.67 -7.39 -2.42
N ALA A 209 9.88 -7.98 -1.52
CA ALA A 209 8.69 -8.74 -1.88
C ALA A 209 7.47 -7.84 -2.17
N CYS A 210 7.51 -6.53 -1.93
CA CYS A 210 6.40 -5.63 -2.22
C CYS A 210 6.19 -5.48 -3.76
N PRO A 211 4.96 -5.47 -4.31
CA PRO A 211 3.64 -5.45 -3.66
C PRO A 211 3.03 -6.84 -3.37
N GLY A 212 3.84 -7.88 -3.31
CA GLY A 212 3.42 -9.29 -3.19
C GLY A 212 3.19 -9.92 -4.56
N ASP A 213 3.40 -11.24 -4.65
CA ASP A 213 3.41 -11.95 -5.94
C ASP A 213 2.08 -11.88 -6.68
N ARG A 214 0.94 -11.91 -5.96
CA ARG A 214 -0.38 -11.84 -6.60
C ARG A 214 -0.69 -10.45 -7.13
N LEU A 215 -0.51 -9.40 -6.31
CA LEU A 215 -0.75 -8.03 -6.79
C LEU A 215 0.25 -7.63 -7.88
N TYR A 216 1.51 -8.08 -7.78
CA TYR A 216 2.51 -7.85 -8.82
C TYR A 216 2.10 -8.52 -10.16
N ALA A 217 1.64 -9.77 -10.12
CA ALA A 217 1.14 -10.47 -11.31
C ALA A 217 -0.09 -9.80 -11.94
N MET A 218 -0.84 -9.00 -11.18
CA MET A 218 -2.00 -8.24 -11.67
C MET A 218 -1.63 -6.90 -12.31
N LEU A 219 -0.38 -6.44 -12.24
CA LEU A 219 0.01 -5.14 -12.82
C LEU A 219 -0.34 -5.01 -14.32
N PRO A 220 -0.16 -6.01 -15.20
CA PRO A 220 -0.63 -5.91 -16.58
C PRO A 220 -2.13 -5.64 -16.71
N ARG A 221 -2.95 -6.29 -15.88
CA ARG A 221 -4.40 -6.04 -15.79
C ARG A 221 -4.67 -4.62 -15.30
N LEU A 222 -3.96 -4.16 -14.27
CA LEU A 222 -4.10 -2.80 -13.73
C LEU A 222 -3.84 -1.74 -14.82
N ARG A 223 -2.75 -1.89 -15.58
CA ARG A 223 -2.41 -0.99 -16.69
C ARG A 223 -3.52 -0.93 -17.74
N GLN A 224 -4.07 -2.09 -18.11
CA GLN A 224 -5.18 -2.16 -19.07
C GLN A 224 -6.46 -1.52 -18.52
N ASP A 225 -6.76 -1.75 -17.25
CA ASP A 225 -7.93 -1.21 -16.56
C ASP A 225 -7.85 0.32 -16.44
N VAL A 226 -6.66 0.85 -16.20
CA VAL A 226 -6.36 2.29 -16.22
C VAL A 226 -6.52 2.86 -17.63
N ALA A 227 -5.96 2.22 -18.66
CA ALA A 227 -6.12 2.68 -20.05
C ALA A 227 -7.59 2.74 -20.47
N ARG A 228 -8.41 1.75 -20.08
CA ARG A 228 -9.86 1.76 -20.31
C ARG A 228 -10.56 2.94 -19.62
N ARG A 229 -10.18 3.27 -18.39
CA ARG A 229 -10.70 4.46 -17.65
C ARG A 229 -10.25 5.80 -18.24
N LEU A 230 -9.17 5.79 -19.01
CA LEU A 230 -8.71 6.93 -19.81
C LEU A 230 -9.36 6.96 -21.21
N GLY A 231 -10.22 6.00 -21.55
CA GLY A 231 -10.92 5.93 -22.84
C GLY A 231 -10.17 5.19 -23.94
N SER A 232 -9.02 4.58 -23.64
CA SER A 232 -8.29 3.75 -24.61
C SER A 232 -8.78 2.30 -24.61
N THR A 233 -9.00 1.76 -25.80
CA THR A 233 -9.31 0.33 -26.02
C THR A 233 -8.09 -0.47 -26.50
N GLN A 234 -6.95 0.19 -26.71
CA GLN A 234 -5.75 -0.47 -27.17
C GLN A 234 -5.08 -1.27 -26.05
N PRO A 235 -4.42 -2.40 -26.37
CA PRO A 235 -3.54 -3.07 -25.43
C PRO A 235 -2.44 -2.13 -24.94
N VAL A 236 -2.22 -2.08 -23.63
CA VAL A 236 -1.08 -1.34 -23.07
C VAL A 236 0.20 -2.15 -23.32
N GLY A 237 1.21 -1.49 -23.89
CA GLY A 237 2.52 -2.09 -24.10
C GLY A 237 3.24 -2.47 -22.80
N LEU A 238 4.37 -3.15 -22.92
CA LEU A 238 5.22 -3.46 -21.78
C LEU A 238 5.68 -2.16 -21.07
N PRO A 239 5.89 -2.20 -19.75
CA PRO A 239 6.49 -1.09 -19.02
C PRO A 239 7.85 -0.71 -19.64
N ARG A 240 8.14 0.59 -19.68
CA ARG A 240 9.41 1.10 -20.21
C ARG A 240 10.42 1.20 -19.09
N TRP A 241 11.21 0.15 -18.93
CA TRP A 241 12.26 0.13 -17.92
C TRP A 241 13.18 1.34 -18.06
N PRO A 242 13.34 2.16 -17.00
CA PRO A 242 14.31 3.23 -17.03
C PRO A 242 15.70 2.63 -17.23
N VAL A 243 16.41 3.15 -18.23
CA VAL A 243 17.82 2.80 -18.44
C VAL A 243 18.63 3.32 -17.26
N ASN A 244 19.54 2.50 -16.73
CA ASN A 244 20.38 2.80 -15.56
C ASN A 244 19.60 2.97 -14.25
N LEU A 245 18.93 1.90 -13.78
CA LEU A 245 18.49 1.87 -12.38
C LEU A 245 19.73 2.09 -11.48
N PRO A 246 19.65 3.02 -10.51
CA PRO A 246 20.83 3.44 -9.73
C PRO A 246 21.44 2.32 -8.88
N VAL A 247 20.79 1.16 -8.75
CA VAL A 247 21.24 0.05 -7.94
C VAL A 247 20.92 -1.28 -8.63
N ASP A 248 21.95 -2.11 -8.82
CA ASP A 248 21.78 -3.53 -9.14
C ASP A 248 21.47 -4.32 -7.86
N TRP A 249 20.19 -4.45 -7.55
CA TRP A 249 19.71 -5.12 -6.34
C TRP A 249 19.99 -6.62 -6.29
N SER A 250 20.28 -7.25 -7.44
CA SER A 250 20.65 -8.67 -7.50
C SER A 250 22.02 -8.93 -6.87
N ALA A 251 22.87 -7.90 -6.77
CA ALA A 251 24.21 -7.97 -6.23
C ALA A 251 24.31 -7.69 -4.71
N ASN A 252 23.20 -7.38 -4.01
CA ASN A 252 23.23 -7.00 -2.58
C ASN A 252 22.19 -7.76 -1.70
N PRO A 253 22.52 -8.99 -1.25
CA PRO A 253 21.63 -9.81 -0.42
C PRO A 253 21.40 -9.26 1.00
N GLU A 254 22.29 -8.42 1.55
CA GLU A 254 22.04 -7.75 2.84
C GLU A 254 20.97 -6.65 2.73
N ALA A 255 20.88 -5.96 1.59
CA ALA A 255 19.81 -5.01 1.32
C ALA A 255 18.44 -5.72 1.19
N ALA A 256 18.41 -6.90 0.56
CA ALA A 256 17.22 -7.76 0.46
C ALA A 256 16.73 -8.30 1.82
N ALA A 257 17.64 -8.50 2.79
CA ALA A 257 17.28 -8.94 4.13
C ALA A 257 16.71 -7.81 4.99
N ARG A 258 17.15 -6.55 4.77
CA ARG A 258 16.63 -5.37 5.48
C ARG A 258 15.24 -4.95 5.01
N SER A 259 14.92 -5.11 3.73
CA SER A 259 13.62 -4.75 3.15
C SER A 259 12.43 -5.51 3.76
N LEU A 260 12.66 -6.71 4.33
CA LEU A 260 11.61 -7.50 4.99
C LEU A 260 11.18 -6.90 6.36
N ALA A 261 12.06 -6.15 7.02
CA ALA A 261 11.79 -5.50 8.30
C ALA A 261 11.21 -4.08 8.14
N GLU A 262 11.15 -3.56 6.91
CA GLU A 262 10.74 -2.20 6.59
C GLU A 262 9.20 -2.03 6.58
N TYR A 263 8.45 -3.12 6.53
CA TYR A 263 6.99 -3.10 6.44
C TYR A 263 6.29 -3.16 7.80
N LEU A 264 5.04 -2.66 7.84
CA LEU A 264 4.24 -2.51 9.05
C LEU A 264 4.27 -3.80 9.90
N PRO A 265 4.65 -3.74 11.19
CA PRO A 265 4.83 -4.93 12.00
C PRO A 265 3.47 -5.63 12.23
N PRO A 266 3.48 -6.98 12.36
CA PRO A 266 2.29 -7.70 12.80
C PRO A 266 1.74 -7.12 14.11
N GLY A 267 0.43 -6.89 14.16
CA GLY A 267 -0.24 -6.29 15.32
C GLY A 267 -0.13 -4.78 15.44
N LEU A 268 0.30 -4.06 14.40
CA LEU A 268 0.37 -2.58 14.40
C LEU A 268 -0.97 -1.90 14.74
N LEU A 269 -2.07 -2.60 14.48
CA LEU A 269 -3.42 -2.11 14.73
C LEU A 269 -4.05 -2.70 15.99
N ASP A 270 -3.29 -3.50 16.75
CA ASP A 270 -3.72 -3.99 18.03
C ASP A 270 -3.63 -2.86 19.08
N PRO A 271 -4.49 -2.88 20.11
CA PRO A 271 -4.41 -1.91 21.20
C PRO A 271 -3.03 -1.96 21.86
N VAL A 272 -2.45 -0.80 22.15
CA VAL A 272 -1.16 -0.69 22.86
C VAL A 272 -1.30 -1.36 24.24
N GLY A 273 -0.59 -2.47 24.48
CA GLY A 273 -0.59 -3.20 25.76
C GLY A 273 -0.98 -4.69 25.68
N SER A 274 -1.16 -5.27 24.50
CA SER A 274 -1.54 -6.68 24.31
C SER A 274 -0.36 -7.68 24.22
N ARG A 275 0.85 -7.30 24.66
CA ARG A 275 2.04 -8.17 24.68
C ARG A 275 2.58 -8.38 26.08
#